data_AF-A0A8J6Y519-F1
#
_entry.id   AF-A0A8J6Y519-F1
#
_cell.length_a   1.000
_cell.length_b   1.000
_cell.length_c   1.000
_cell.angle_alpha   90.00
_cell.angle_beta   90.00
_cell.angle_gamma   90.00
#
_symmetry.space_group_name_H-M   'P 1'
#
loop_
_entity.id
_entity.type
_entity.pdbx_description
1 polymer ?
#
loop_
_entity_poly.entity_id
_entity_poly.type
_entity_poly.pdbx_seq_one_letter_code
_entity_poly.pdbx_strand_id
1 'polypeptide(L)' 'MTRKERVMEIPGKVALYCPLIDVKGTVGMLVSVSDHGYYHVEVPIKGRTHVMLLPIAHTALYFADPEPEAEEGFEIER' A
#
# COMPACT_ATOMS: atom_id res chain seq x y z
N MET A 1 -18.61 -22.65 0.31
CA MET A 1 -18.39 -21.45 1.16
C MET A 1 -17.66 -20.42 0.30
N THR A 2 -18.38 -19.48 -0.30
CA THR A 2 -17.77 -18.47 -1.19
C THR A 2 -17.26 -17.34 -0.30
N ARG A 3 -15.93 -17.19 -0.19
CA ARG A 3 -15.32 -16.04 0.47
C ARG A 3 -15.75 -14.81 -0.34
N LYS A 4 -16.61 -13.97 0.24
CA LYS A 4 -16.96 -12.67 -0.31
C LYS A 4 -15.65 -11.90 -0.47
N GLU A 5 -15.16 -11.79 -1.70
CA GLU A 5 -14.01 -10.97 -2.04
C GLU A 5 -14.32 -9.55 -1.58
N ARG A 6 -13.63 -9.11 -0.53
CA ARG A 6 -13.53 -7.68 -0.26
C ARG A 6 -12.63 -7.13 -1.35
N VAL A 7 -13.25 -6.57 -2.38
CA VAL A 7 -12.55 -5.78 -3.40
C VAL A 7 -11.82 -4.67 -2.66
N MET A 8 -10.50 -4.66 -2.73
CA MET A 8 -9.65 -3.60 -2.19
C MET A 8 -9.64 -2.48 -3.23
N GLU A 9 -10.00 -1.26 -2.85
CA GLU A 9 -9.83 -0.05 -3.68
C GLU A 9 -8.32 0.16 -3.92
N ILE A 10 -7.84 -0.12 -5.13
CA ILE A 10 -6.44 0.05 -5.57
C ILE A 10 -6.52 0.58 -7.00
N PRO A 11 -5.92 1.76 -7.33
CA PRO A 11 -4.56 2.16 -6.96
C PRO A 11 -4.39 3.05 -5.72
N GLY A 12 -3.26 2.88 -5.02
CA GLY A 12 -2.90 3.72 -3.87
C GLY A 12 -1.39 3.94 -3.73
N LYS A 13 -0.98 5.16 -3.39
CA LYS A 13 0.42 5.52 -3.16
C LYS A 13 0.89 4.95 -1.83
N VAL A 14 1.94 4.14 -1.84
CA VAL A 14 2.44 3.42 -0.68
C VAL A 14 3.94 3.60 -0.51
N ALA A 15 4.40 3.52 0.73
CA ALA A 15 5.81 3.30 1.04
C ALA A 15 6.04 1.81 1.31
N LEU A 16 7.12 1.27 0.74
CA LEU A 16 7.47 -0.15 0.81
C LEU A 16 8.67 -0.43 1.69
N TYR A 17 8.56 -1.53 2.45
CA TYR A 17 9.65 -2.13 3.20
C TYR A 17 9.73 -3.63 2.85
N CYS A 18 10.86 -4.06 2.27
CA CYS A 18 11.11 -5.46 1.93
C CYS A 18 12.59 -5.80 2.17
N PRO A 19 12.92 -6.58 3.21
CA PRO A 19 14.30 -6.88 3.58
C PRO A 19 15.01 -7.81 2.58
N LEU A 20 14.27 -8.55 1.75
CA LEU A 20 14.85 -9.46 0.74
C LEU A 20 15.69 -8.73 -0.32
N ILE A 21 15.38 -7.45 -0.56
CA ILE A 21 16.02 -6.61 -1.56
C ILE A 21 16.54 -5.29 -0.96
N ASP A 22 16.64 -5.22 0.37
CA ASP A 22 17.04 -4.03 1.14
C ASP A 22 16.27 -2.75 0.76
N VAL A 23 14.97 -2.88 0.46
CA VAL A 23 14.13 -1.72 0.19
C VAL A 23 13.51 -1.22 1.49
N LYS A 24 13.72 0.07 1.78
CA LYS A 24 13.25 0.75 3.00
C LYS A 24 12.69 2.13 2.66
N GLY A 25 11.39 2.30 2.83
CA GLY A 25 10.71 3.59 2.67
C GLY A 25 10.66 4.12 1.24
N THR A 26 10.95 3.28 0.23
CA THR A 26 10.77 3.66 -1.17
C THR A 26 9.29 3.88 -1.44
N VAL A 27 8.93 4.96 -2.14
CA VAL A 27 7.54 5.27 -2.50
C VAL A 27 7.22 4.64 -3.85
N GLY A 28 6.06 4.01 -3.96
CA GLY A 28 5.52 3.42 -5.18
C GLY A 28 4.01 3.53 -5.26
N MET A 29 3.46 3.02 -6.35
CA MET A 29 2.01 2.89 -6.56
C MET A 29 1.64 1.42 -6.42
N LEU A 30 0.83 1.09 -5.42
CA LEU A 30 0.20 -0.23 -5.34
C LEU A 30 -0.85 -0.29 -6.44
N VAL A 31 -0.73 -1.28 -7.33
CA VAL A 31 -1.62 -1.48 -8.49
C VAL A 31 -2.61 -2.61 -8.22
N SER A 32 -2.16 -3.68 -7.57
CA SER A 32 -3.05 -4.76 -7.10
C SER A 32 -2.41 -5.61 -6.01
N VAL A 33 -3.24 -6.36 -5.29
CA VAL A 33 -2.81 -7.46 -4.42
C VAL A 33 -3.27 -8.75 -5.07
N SER A 34 -2.34 -9.66 -5.35
CA SER A 34 -2.65 -10.94 -5.97
C SER A 34 -3.05 -11.99 -4.93
N ASP A 35 -4.03 -12.82 -5.28
CA ASP A 35 -4.41 -14.00 -4.48
C ASP A 35 -3.29 -15.05 -4.38
N HIS A 36 -2.27 -14.95 -5.23
CA HIS A 36 -1.07 -15.77 -5.18
C HIS A 36 0.00 -15.25 -4.18
N GLY A 37 -0.31 -14.21 -3.40
CA GLY A 37 0.53 -13.79 -2.27
C GLY A 37 1.63 -12.78 -2.61
N TYR A 38 1.41 -11.93 -3.62
CA TYR A 38 2.32 -10.83 -3.96
C TYR A 38 1.59 -9.50 -4.16
N TYR A 39 2.30 -8.42 -3.86
CA TYR A 39 1.92 -7.07 -4.24
C TYR A 39 2.43 -6.76 -5.65
N HIS A 40 1.58 -6.19 -6.50
CA HIS A 40 1.98 -5.58 -7.74
C HIS A 40 2.16 -4.08 -7.51
N VAL A 41 3.41 -3.62 -7.59
CA VAL A 41 3.78 -2.22 -7.31
C VAL A 41 4.57 -1.64 -8.48
N GLU A 42 4.21 -0.42 -8.88
CA GLU A 42 5.02 0.39 -9.78
C GLU A 42 5.93 1.32 -8.97
N VAL A 43 7.23 1.26 -9.24
CA VAL A 43 8.25 2.02 -8.49
C VAL A 43 9.08 2.86 -9.45
N PRO A 44 9.23 4.18 -9.21
CA PRO A 44 10.14 5.02 -9.98
C PRO A 44 11.59 4.74 -9.58
N ILE A 45 12.39 4.23 -10.52
CA ILE A 45 13.81 3.95 -10.34
C ILE A 45 14.59 4.67 -11.45
N LYS A 46 15.50 5.58 -11.07
CA LYS A 46 16.35 6.34 -12.00
C LYS A 46 15.58 7.00 -13.16
N GLY A 47 14.40 7.56 -12.86
CA GLY A 47 13.56 8.26 -13.84
C GLY A 47 12.72 7.35 -14.74
N ARG A 48 12.66 6.05 -14.47
CA ARG A 48 11.79 5.09 -15.19
C ARG A 48 10.88 4.36 -14.21
N THR A 49 9.68 4.02 -14.65
CA THR A 49 8.76 3.19 -13.86
C THR A 49 9.10 1.72 -14.05
N HIS A 50 9.32 1.02 -12.95
CA HIS A 50 9.56 -0.42 -12.91
C HIS A 50 8.42 -1.12 -12.21
N VAL A 51 7.98 -2.24 -12.79
CA VAL A 51 7.04 -3.15 -12.14
C VAL A 51 7.80 -4.07 -11.19
N MET A 52 7.31 -4.17 -9.96
CA MET A 52 7.83 -5.06 -8.93
C MET A 52 6.72 -5.97 -8.43
N LEU A 53 7.04 -7.26 -8.31
CA LEU A 53 6.22 -8.25 -7.64
C LEU A 53 6.88 -8.59 -6.31
N LEU A 54 6.28 -8.14 -5.21
CA LEU A 54 6.86 -8.27 -3.87
C LEU A 54 6.07 -9.29 -3.05
N PRO A 55 6.72 -10.32 -2.46
CA PRO A 55 6.01 -11.34 -1.68
C PRO A 55 5.42 -10.71 -0.42
N ILE A 56 4.13 -10.94 -0.17
CA ILE A 56 3.40 -10.39 0.99
C ILE A 56 4.05 -10.86 2.30
N ALA A 57 4.51 -12.11 2.36
CA ALA A 57 5.12 -12.69 3.56
C ALA A 57 6.36 -11.96 4.08
N HIS A 58 7.01 -11.15 3.23
CA HIS A 58 8.22 -10.40 3.59
C HIS A 58 8.11 -8.90 3.31
N THR A 59 6.93 -8.42 2.92
CA THR A 59 6.77 -7.02 2.50
C THR A 59 5.72 -6.32 3.35
N ALA A 60 6.12 -5.23 3.99
CA ALA A 60 5.20 -4.30 4.63
C ALA A 60 4.96 -3.12 3.70
N LEU A 61 3.69 -2.67 3.64
CA LEU A 61 3.25 -1.47 2.94
C LEU A 61 2.47 -0.60 3.92
N TYR A 62 2.59 0.71 3.78
CA TYR A 62 1.66 1.67 4.38
C TYR A 62 1.34 2.77 3.36
N PHE A 63 0.14 3.35 3.45
CA PHE A 63 -0.22 4.47 2.60
C PHE A 63 0.72 5.64 2.86
N ALA A 64 1.26 6.22 1.78
CA ALA A 64 2.27 7.26 1.89
C ALA A 64 1.67 8.59 2.36
N ASP A 65 0.39 8.80 2.11
CA ASP A 65 -0.33 9.99 2.53
C ASP A 65 -0.98 9.69 3.89
N PRO A 66 -0.79 10.56 4.90
CA PRO A 66 -1.33 10.34 6.24
C PRO A 66 -2.85 10.45 6.26
N GLU A 67 -3.50 9.76 7.21
CA GLU A 67 -4.92 9.99 7.47
C GLU A 67 -5.14 11.42 7.98
N PRO A 68 -6.25 12.09 7.59
CA PRO A 68 -6.60 13.40 8.12
C PRO A 68 -6.76 13.35 9.64
N GLU A 69 -6.31 14.39 10.34
CA GLU A 69 -6.57 14.54 11.76
C GLU A 69 -8.07 14.73 11.99
N ALA A 70 -8.63 14.10 13.02
CA ALA A 70 -10.02 14.30 13.40
C ALA A 70 -10.21 15.74 13.90
N GLU A 71 -11.22 16.44 13.41
CA GLU A 71 -11.57 17.77 13.93
C GLU A 71 -12.01 17.64 15.40
N GLU A 72 -11.30 18.29 16.32
CA GLU A 72 -11.71 18.41 17.71
C GLU A 72 -12.92 19.35 17.80
N GLY A 73 -14.13 18.82 17.83
CA GLY A 73 -15.30 19.65 18.13
C GLY A 73 -16.65 19.11 17.64
N PHE A 74 -17.23 18.19 18.40
CA PHE A 74 -18.69 18.15 18.51
C PHE A 74 -19.04 18.52 19.95
N GLU A 75 -19.29 19.81 20.21
CA GLU A 75 -20.04 20.20 21.40
C GLU A 75 -21.48 19.71 21.19
N ILE A 76 -21.79 18.55 21.76
CA ILE A 76 -23.16 18.07 21.85
C ILE A 76 -23.85 18.94 22.90
N GLU A 77 -24.53 20.01 22.46
CA GLU A 77 -25.41 20.78 23.33
C GLU A 77 -26.47 19.84 23.95
N ARG A 78 -26.55 19.83 25.29
CA ARG A 78 -27.50 19.04 26.08
C ARG A 78 -28.74 19.85 26.43
#